data_AF-A0A7C1ZET8-F1
#
_entry.id   AF-A0A7C1ZET8-F1
#
_cell.length_a   1.000
_cell.length_b   1.000
_cell.length_c   1.000
_cell.angle_alpha   90.00
_cell.angle_beta   90.00
_cell.angle_gamma   90.00
#
_symmetry.space_group_name_H-M   'P 1'
#
loop_
_entity.id
_entity.type
_entity.pdbx_description
1 polymer ?
#
loop_
_entity_poly.entity_id
_entity_poly.type
_entity_poly.pdbx_seq_one_letter_code
_entity_poly.pdbx_strand_id
1 'polypeptide(L)' 'MPVPLRLLILEDHPDDAELMVYELCRAGFEPDWRRVETETDYLAQLHEGLDLIL' A
#
# COMPACT_ATOMS: atom_id res chain seq x y z
N MET A 1 -20.31 0.04 -2.20
CA MET A 1 -19.30 -0.38 -3.18
C MET A 1 -17.97 0.02 -2.61
N PRO A 2 -16.98 -0.89 -2.50
CA PRO A 2 -15.69 -0.50 -1.97
C PRO A 2 -14.98 0.45 -2.95
N VAL A 3 -14.14 1.33 -2.41
CA VAL A 3 -13.39 2.32 -3.21
C VAL A 3 -12.02 1.73 -3.54
N PRO A 4 -11.67 1.55 -4.83
CA PRO A 4 -10.36 1.03 -5.20
C PRO A 4 -9.27 2.05 -4.86
N LEU A 5 -8.15 1.58 -4.29
CA LEU A 5 -6.99 2.42 -3.97
C LEU A 5 -5.70 1.72 -4.38
N ARG A 6 -4.82 2.41 -5.10
CA ARG A 6 -3.48 1.92 -5.42
C ARG A 6 -2.47 2.42 -4.42
N LEU A 7 -1.88 1.50 -3.66
CA LEU A 7 -1.03 1.81 -2.51
C LEU A 7 0.38 1.28 -2.68
N LEU A 8 1.35 2.11 -2.33
CA LEU A 8 2.74 1.69 -2.12
C LEU A 8 3.04 1.81 -0.63
N ILE A 9 3.43 0.71 0.01
CA ILE A 9 3.72 0.65 1.44
C ILE A 9 5.22 0.43 1.62
N LEU A 10 5.93 1.39 2.22
CA LEU A 10 7.34 1.25 2.59
C LEU A 10 7.43 0.77 4.04
N GLU A 11 7.43 -0.54 4.22
CA GLU A 11 7.46 -1.15 5.56
C GLU A 11 8.39 -2.35 5.59
N ASP A 12 9.27 -2.38 6.58
CA ASP A 12 10.25 -3.44 6.80
C ASP A 12 9.61 -4.72 7.36
N HIS A 13 8.51 -4.58 8.11
CA HIS A 13 7.76 -5.70 8.68
C HIS A 13 6.52 -6.02 7.82
N PRO A 14 6.40 -7.25 7.28
CA PRO A 14 5.23 -7.62 6.48
C PRO A 14 3.92 -7.61 7.29
N ASP A 15 3.98 -7.96 8.57
CA ASP A 15 2.81 -8.02 9.46
C ASP A 15 2.17 -6.65 9.65
N ASP A 16 2.98 -5.58 9.72
CA ASP A 16 2.49 -4.20 9.88
C ASP A 16 1.78 -3.73 8.61
N ALA A 17 2.36 -4.03 7.42
CA ALA A 17 1.71 -3.73 6.15
C ALA A 17 0.38 -4.46 5.97
N GLU A 18 0.29 -5.74 6.38
CA GLU A 18 -0.95 -6.50 6.36
C GLU A 18 -2.01 -5.90 7.28
N LEU A 19 -1.61 -5.42 8.47
CA LEU A 19 -2.51 -4.77 9.41
C LEU A 19 -3.07 -3.45 8.85
N MET A 20 -2.25 -2.66 8.17
CA MET A 20 -2.67 -1.43 7.49
C MET A 20 -3.71 -1.71 6.40
N VAL A 21 -3.46 -2.74 5.57
CA VAL A 21 -4.37 -3.19 4.52
C VAL A 21 -5.68 -3.70 5.11
N TYR A 22 -5.60 -4.47 6.21
CA TYR A 22 -6.78 -4.98 6.91
C TYR A 22 -7.69 -3.84 7.40
N GLU A 23 -7.11 -2.79 8.00
CA GLU A 23 -7.85 -1.63 8.47
C GLU A 23 -8.48 -0.83 7.31
N LEU A 24 -7.79 -0.68 6.18
CA LEU A 24 -8.33 -0.05 4.97
C LEU A 24 -9.51 -0.83 4.40
N CYS A 25 -9.40 -2.16 4.32
CA CYS A 25 -10.50 -3.04 3.94
C CYS A 25 -11.69 -2.88 4.90
N ARG A 26 -11.44 -2.80 6.21
CA ARG A 26 -12.48 -2.60 7.23
C ARG A 26 -13.17 -1.23 7.11
N ALA A 27 -12.44 -0.21 6.65
CA ALA A 27 -12.97 1.11 6.35
C ALA A 27 -13.78 1.18 5.03
N GLY A 28 -13.84 0.08 4.26
CA GLY A 28 -14.61 -0.02 3.03
C GLY A 28 -13.83 0.31 1.76
N PHE A 29 -12.49 0.27 1.80
CA PHE A 29 -11.65 0.38 0.61
C PHE A 29 -11.33 -1.00 0.02
N GLU A 30 -10.92 -1.01 -1.24
CA GLU A 30 -10.35 -2.18 -1.94
C GLU A 30 -8.93 -1.83 -2.38
N PRO A 31 -7.95 -1.92 -1.46
CA PRO A 31 -6.57 -1.58 -1.75
C PRO A 31 -5.89 -2.61 -2.66
N ASP A 32 -5.41 -2.15 -3.82
CA ASP A 32 -4.39 -2.78 -4.65
C ASP A 32 -3.03 -2.26 -4.18
N TRP A 33 -2.36 -3.03 -3.32
CA TRP A 33 -1.19 -2.56 -2.59
C TRP A 33 0.07 -3.35 -2.93
N ARG A 34 1.22 -2.69 -2.82
CA ARG A 34 2.55 -3.30 -2.93
C ARG A 34 3.42 -2.85 -1.77
N ARG A 35 4.02 -3.81 -1.08
CA ARG A 35 5.04 -3.55 -0.05
C ARG A 35 6.44 -3.50 -0.66
N VAL A 36 7.24 -2.57 -0.19
CA VAL A 36 8.66 -2.42 -0.50
C VAL A 36 9.43 -2.20 0.80
N GLU A 37 10.67 -2.68 0.86
CA GLU A 37 11.53 -2.55 2.05
C GLU A 37 12.71 -1.61 1.81
N THR A 38 13.10 -1.44 0.54
CA THR A 38 14.31 -0.70 0.16
C THR A 38 13.96 0.58 -0.59
N GLU A 39 14.83 1.58 -0.46
CA GLU A 39 14.73 2.83 -1.22
C GLU A 39 14.75 2.58 -2.73
N THR A 40 15.56 1.61 -3.19
CA THR A 40 15.64 1.25 -4.60
C THR A 40 14.31 0.70 -5.11
N ASP A 41 13.67 -0.21 -4.35
CA ASP A 41 12.38 -0.77 -4.72
C ASP A 41 11.27 0.29 -4.64
N TYR A 42 11.32 1.16 -3.64
CA TYR A 42 10.42 2.29 -3.52
C TYR A 42 10.48 3.19 -4.76
N LEU A 43 11.68 3.63 -5.15
CA LEU A 43 11.85 4.47 -6.34
C LEU A 43 11.45 3.75 -7.63
N ALA A 44 11.67 2.44 -7.73
CA ALA A 44 11.26 1.65 -8.89
C ALA A 44 9.73 1.50 -9.01
N GLN A 45 9.01 1.55 -7.89
CA GLN A 45 7.55 1.41 -7.83
C GLN A 45 6.82 2.75 -7.67
N LEU A 46 7.54 3.86 -7.53
CA LEU A 46 6.97 5.19 -7.42
C LEU A 46 6.49 5.68 -8.80
N HIS A 47 5.18 5.82 -8.99
CA HIS A 47 4.59 6.33 -10.22
C HIS A 47 3.31 7.14 -9.98
N GLU A 48 2.92 7.98 -10.93
CA GLU A 48 1.74 8.89 -10.85
C GLU A 48 0.38 8.19 -10.73
N GLY A 49 0.36 6.85 -10.80
CA GLY A 49 -0.86 6.05 -10.74
C GLY A 49 -1.15 5.50 -9.35
N LEU A 50 -0.36 5.86 -8.34
CA LEU A 50 -0.61 5.57 -6.94
C LEU A 50 -1.56 6.62 -6.36
N ASP A 51 -2.52 6.19 -5.56
CA ASP A 51 -3.47 7.08 -4.88
C ASP A 51 -2.93 7.54 -3.52
N LEU A 52 -2.13 6.71 -2.86
CA LEU A 52 -1.54 6.98 -1.56
C LEU A 52 -0.27 6.14 -1.36
N ILE A 53 0.67 6.70 -0.60
CA ILE A 53 1.91 6.05 -0.19
C ILE A 53 1.92 6.06 1.34
N LEU A 54 2.23 4.91 1.94
CA LEU A 54 2.27 4.72 3.38
C LEU A 54 3.66 4.28 3.83
#